data_AF-A0A4Q2W6T9-F1
#
_entry.id   AF-A0A4Q2W6T9-F1
#
_cell.length_a   1.000
_cell.length_b   1.000
_cell.length_c   1.000
_cell.angle_alpha   90.00
_cell.angle_beta   90.00
_cell.angle_gamma   90.00
#
_symmetry.space_group_name_H-M   'P 1'
#
loop_
_entity.id
_entity.type
_entity.pdbx_description
1 polymer ?
#
loop_
_entity_poly.entity_id
_entity_poly.type
_entity_poly.pdbx_seq_one_letter_code
_entity_poly.pdbx_strand_id
1 'polypeptide(L)'
;MSAKHFVNDPTHLVSSALHSLTLTNPSLALDPDFKVIYRRPDSNAKAQVSIISGGGSGHEPSFAGMVGQGMLSAAVAGTIFASPSAEQIRTAITSRVDTSKGVLVTVMNYTGDVLNFGMAVEKAKAAGLEVEMVVVGDDVGVGRAKAGKVGRRGIAGTVLVHKISGALAALGKPLDQVAKYAQLTADNLVSVGASLEHVHVPGRKVDTEGSLAADEVELGMGIHNEPGSGREKAELPDLVSKMLKQLLDTADKDRAFVDVNSKEVVLMINNLGGVSVLELGGITAEVASQLESNYSIRPVRILSGTFMTSLNGLGFSISLLNVVSPDFEAPSMIELLDAPSEVVGWSAPVQAGTWKTKNTNTRTGRAGATGDIKPSGLKTDPSAAQAVLKKGLQKMAIVESG
;
A
#
# COMPACT_ATOMS: atom_id res chain seq x y z
N MET A 1 -11.22 7.26 19.50
CA MET A 1 -10.73 7.95 18.27
C MET A 1 -11.50 9.23 17.91
N SER A 2 -11.00 10.05 16.98
CA SER A 2 -11.76 11.20 16.43
C SER A 2 -12.86 10.72 15.46
N ALA A 3 -14.09 11.18 15.69
CA ALA A 3 -15.24 10.97 14.80
C ALA A 3 -15.45 12.09 13.78
N LYS A 4 -14.51 13.04 13.71
CA LYS A 4 -14.63 14.24 12.87
C LYS A 4 -14.11 13.96 11.46
N HIS A 5 -14.91 14.32 10.47
CA HIS A 5 -14.58 14.19 9.05
C HIS A 5 -14.83 15.54 8.35
N PHE A 6 -14.03 15.85 7.33
CA PHE A 6 -14.25 17.05 6.50
C PHE A 6 -15.51 16.92 5.62
N VAL A 7 -15.88 15.69 5.26
CA VAL A 7 -17.09 15.38 4.49
C VAL A 7 -17.82 14.25 5.20
N ASN A 8 -19.07 14.49 5.60
CA ASN A 8 -19.88 13.52 6.36
C ASN A 8 -20.83 12.69 5.49
N ASP A 9 -21.15 13.13 4.27
CA ASP A 9 -21.91 12.32 3.32
C ASP A 9 -20.98 11.25 2.70
N PRO A 10 -21.15 9.96 3.05
CA PRO A 10 -20.24 8.91 2.59
C PRO A 10 -20.37 8.66 1.09
N THR A 11 -21.54 8.91 0.48
CA THR A 11 -21.75 8.69 -0.96
C THR A 11 -21.07 9.78 -1.74
N HIS A 12 -21.28 11.05 -1.34
CA HIS A 12 -20.60 12.18 -1.95
C HIS A 12 -19.08 12.09 -1.78
N LEU A 13 -18.59 11.66 -0.61
CA LEU A 13 -17.17 11.49 -0.35
C LEU A 13 -16.52 10.49 -1.32
N VAL A 14 -17.12 9.31 -1.52
CA VAL A 14 -16.59 8.31 -2.47
C VAL A 14 -16.54 8.88 -3.89
N SER A 15 -17.63 9.50 -4.37
CA SER A 15 -17.65 10.08 -5.72
C SER A 15 -16.61 11.19 -5.91
N SER A 16 -16.44 12.07 -4.92
CA SER A 16 -15.45 13.15 -4.94
C SER A 16 -14.02 12.60 -4.89
N ALA A 17 -13.76 11.58 -4.08
CA ALA A 17 -12.46 10.92 -4.02
C ALA A 17 -12.08 10.28 -5.36
N LEU A 18 -13.00 9.57 -6.01
CA LEU A 18 -12.79 9.02 -7.36
C LEU A 18 -12.55 10.14 -8.38
N HIS A 19 -13.37 11.20 -8.37
CA HIS A 19 -13.20 12.31 -9.30
C HIS A 19 -11.84 12.99 -9.16
N SER A 20 -11.32 13.13 -7.93
CA SER A 20 -10.00 13.73 -7.67
C SER A 20 -8.88 13.04 -8.45
N LEU A 21 -8.98 11.73 -8.68
CA LEU A 21 -7.95 10.96 -9.40
C LEU A 21 -7.84 11.38 -10.87
N THR A 22 -8.93 11.84 -11.48
CA THR A 22 -8.91 12.39 -12.84
C THR A 22 -8.23 13.77 -12.91
N LEU A 23 -8.17 14.48 -11.79
CA LEU A 23 -7.50 15.78 -11.66
C LEU A 23 -6.00 15.60 -11.39
N THR A 24 -5.65 14.64 -10.52
CA THR A 24 -4.25 14.36 -10.14
C THR A 24 -3.52 13.49 -11.16
N ASN A 25 -4.26 12.70 -11.96
CA ASN A 25 -3.72 11.93 -13.07
C ASN A 25 -4.64 12.08 -14.31
N PRO A 26 -4.30 13.01 -15.23
CA PRO A 26 -5.11 13.27 -16.42
C PRO A 26 -5.27 12.09 -17.37
N SER A 27 -4.41 11.06 -17.26
CA SER A 27 -4.54 9.82 -18.04
C SER A 27 -5.74 8.95 -17.60
N LEU A 28 -6.44 9.32 -16.53
CA LEU A 28 -7.56 8.57 -15.96
C LEU A 28 -8.91 9.19 -16.32
N ALA A 29 -9.90 8.33 -16.49
CA ALA A 29 -11.32 8.67 -16.60
C ALA A 29 -12.12 8.01 -15.48
N LEU A 30 -13.27 8.62 -15.16
CA LEU A 30 -14.24 8.13 -14.19
C LEU A 30 -15.54 7.81 -14.91
N ASP A 31 -16.04 6.58 -14.70
CA ASP A 31 -17.44 6.24 -14.89
C ASP A 31 -18.17 6.47 -13.55
N PRO A 32 -18.94 7.58 -13.41
CA PRO A 32 -19.57 7.93 -12.14
C PRO A 32 -20.75 7.01 -11.80
N ASP A 33 -21.42 6.43 -12.80
CA ASP A 33 -22.59 5.58 -12.60
C ASP A 33 -22.19 4.22 -12.00
N PHE A 34 -21.08 3.66 -12.50
CA PHE A 34 -20.55 2.39 -12.02
C PHE A 34 -19.40 2.52 -11.01
N LYS A 35 -18.97 3.75 -10.68
CA LYS A 35 -17.84 4.06 -9.79
C LYS A 35 -16.54 3.35 -10.22
N VAL A 36 -16.23 3.43 -11.51
CA VAL A 36 -15.03 2.81 -12.10
C VAL A 36 -14.04 3.91 -12.47
N ILE A 37 -12.84 3.84 -11.88
CA ILE A 37 -11.69 4.62 -12.36
C ILE A 37 -10.90 3.73 -13.32
N TYR A 38 -10.61 4.25 -14.51
CA TYR A 38 -9.93 3.48 -15.55
C TYR A 38 -8.98 4.37 -16.34
N ARG A 39 -7.99 3.75 -16.98
CA ARG A 39 -7.11 4.43 -17.92
C ARG A 39 -7.89 4.88 -19.13
N ARG A 40 -7.70 6.12 -19.57
CA ARG A 40 -8.26 6.61 -20.83
C ARG A 40 -7.77 5.72 -21.98
N PRO A 41 -8.65 5.38 -22.94
CA PRO A 41 -8.22 4.72 -24.17
C PRO A 41 -7.18 5.59 -24.90
N ASP A 42 -6.07 4.97 -25.29
CA ASP A 42 -5.01 5.59 -26.07
C ASP A 42 -4.67 4.67 -27.24
N SER A 43 -4.88 5.17 -28.46
CA SER A 43 -4.62 4.42 -29.70
C SER A 43 -3.14 4.14 -29.93
N ASN A 44 -2.24 4.87 -29.26
CA ASN A 44 -0.79 4.67 -29.34
C ASN A 44 -0.26 3.72 -28.26
N ALA A 45 -1.08 3.37 -27.26
CA ALA A 45 -0.69 2.45 -26.22
C ALA A 45 -0.50 1.03 -26.79
N LYS A 46 0.58 0.37 -26.36
CA LYS A 46 0.80 -1.04 -26.70
C LYS A 46 -0.26 -1.89 -26.00
N ALA A 47 -0.88 -2.78 -26.77
CA ALA A 47 -1.80 -3.79 -26.23
C ALA A 47 -1.08 -4.64 -25.19
N GLN A 48 -1.74 -4.86 -24.06
CA GLN A 48 -1.23 -5.61 -22.91
C GLN A 48 -2.41 -6.24 -22.16
N VAL A 49 -2.14 -7.18 -21.27
CA VAL A 49 -3.15 -7.71 -20.34
C VAL A 49 -3.70 -6.56 -19.51
N SER A 50 -5.02 -6.40 -19.50
CA SER A 50 -5.68 -5.44 -18.60
C SER A 50 -5.79 -6.02 -17.21
N ILE A 51 -5.46 -5.24 -16.19
CA ILE A 51 -5.59 -5.67 -14.78
C ILE A 51 -6.67 -4.85 -14.10
N ILE A 52 -7.65 -5.53 -13.51
CA ILE A 52 -8.76 -4.93 -12.77
C ILE A 52 -8.67 -5.36 -11.31
N SER A 53 -8.85 -4.41 -10.41
CA SER A 53 -9.08 -4.70 -8.99
C SER A 53 -10.23 -3.85 -8.45
N GLY A 54 -10.47 -3.88 -7.14
CA GLY A 54 -11.49 -3.09 -6.49
C GLY A 54 -11.92 -3.70 -5.17
N GLY A 55 -12.98 -3.13 -4.60
CA GLY A 55 -13.48 -3.48 -3.28
C GLY A 55 -14.26 -2.33 -2.66
N GLY A 56 -14.57 -2.44 -1.37
CA GLY A 56 -15.13 -1.33 -0.61
C GLY A 56 -14.23 -0.09 -0.63
N SER A 57 -14.83 1.10 -0.62
CA SER A 57 -14.08 2.34 -0.42
C SER A 57 -13.63 2.49 1.04
N GLY A 58 -12.72 3.43 1.30
CA GLY A 58 -12.16 3.67 2.63
C GLY A 58 -10.77 3.06 2.84
N HIS A 59 -10.14 2.56 1.78
CA HIS A 59 -8.79 2.01 1.78
C HIS A 59 -7.83 2.81 0.90
N GLU A 60 -8.23 4.01 0.47
CA GLU A 60 -7.46 4.85 -0.43
C GLU A 60 -6.01 5.04 0.07
N PRO A 61 -4.99 4.93 -0.81
CA PRO A 61 -5.09 4.92 -2.27
C PRO A 61 -5.52 3.58 -2.89
N SER A 62 -5.66 2.50 -2.12
CA SER A 62 -6.13 1.23 -2.64
C SER A 62 -7.63 1.27 -2.99
N PHE A 63 -8.09 0.88 -4.18
CA PHE A 63 -7.29 0.53 -5.36
C PHE A 63 -7.36 1.57 -6.47
N ALA A 64 -8.26 2.56 -6.40
CA ALA A 64 -8.43 3.55 -7.45
C ALA A 64 -7.18 4.41 -7.68
N GLY A 65 -6.41 4.70 -6.63
CA GLY A 65 -5.12 5.38 -6.74
C GLY A 65 -4.01 4.54 -7.38
N MET A 66 -4.22 3.23 -7.56
CA MET A 66 -3.30 2.30 -8.22
C MET A 66 -3.57 2.13 -9.72
N VAL A 67 -4.53 2.88 -10.28
CA VAL A 67 -4.85 2.87 -11.71
C VAL A 67 -3.90 3.79 -12.48
N GLY A 68 -3.31 3.26 -13.54
CA GLY A 68 -2.38 3.96 -14.42
C GLY A 68 -1.38 3.02 -15.07
N GLN A 69 -0.51 3.57 -15.92
CA GLN A 69 0.50 2.78 -16.65
C GLN A 69 1.42 2.05 -15.66
N GLY A 70 1.67 0.76 -15.90
CA GLY A 70 2.55 -0.08 -15.08
C GLY A 70 1.90 -0.72 -13.83
N MET A 71 0.62 -0.46 -13.56
CA MET A 71 -0.17 -1.12 -12.49
C MET A 71 -1.58 -1.50 -12.97
N LEU A 72 -2.65 -0.97 -12.37
CA LEU A 72 -4.02 -1.34 -12.73
C LEU A 72 -4.52 -0.60 -13.98
N SER A 73 -5.31 -1.30 -14.79
CA SER A 73 -6.03 -0.72 -15.92
C SER A 73 -7.36 -0.10 -15.51
N ALA A 74 -8.03 -0.69 -14.53
CA ALA A 74 -9.18 -0.09 -13.86
C ALA A 74 -9.30 -0.57 -12.41
N ALA A 75 -10.03 0.21 -11.60
CA ALA A 75 -10.43 -0.15 -10.26
C ALA A 75 -11.93 0.14 -10.06
N VAL A 76 -12.63 -0.78 -9.41
CA VAL A 76 -14.07 -0.70 -9.16
C VAL A 76 -14.32 -0.41 -7.69
N ALA A 77 -14.96 0.73 -7.41
CA ALA A 77 -15.22 1.15 -6.04
C ALA A 77 -16.66 0.81 -5.61
N GLY A 78 -16.78 0.14 -4.47
CA GLY A 78 -18.04 -0.07 -3.79
C GLY A 78 -18.47 1.15 -2.95
N THR A 79 -19.30 0.90 -1.94
CA THR A 79 -19.50 1.88 -0.86
C THR A 79 -18.42 1.70 0.21
N ILE A 80 -18.35 2.59 1.21
CA ILE A 80 -17.37 2.46 2.28
C ILE A 80 -17.52 1.09 2.98
N PHE A 81 -16.44 0.29 2.96
CA PHE A 81 -16.35 -1.06 3.52
C PHE A 81 -17.39 -2.06 2.99
N ALA A 82 -17.92 -1.85 1.79
CA ALA A 82 -18.82 -2.79 1.14
C ALA A 82 -18.43 -2.98 -0.32
N SER A 83 -18.27 -4.24 -0.71
CA SER A 83 -17.89 -4.69 -2.05
C SER A 83 -18.74 -4.04 -3.16
N PRO A 84 -18.16 -3.68 -4.32
CA PRO A 84 -18.93 -3.29 -5.49
C PRO A 84 -19.79 -4.46 -5.98
N SER A 85 -20.91 -4.14 -6.61
CA SER A 85 -21.79 -5.16 -7.19
C SER A 85 -21.11 -5.89 -8.36
N ALA A 86 -21.51 -7.14 -8.58
CA ALA A 86 -21.09 -7.92 -9.75
C ALA A 86 -21.34 -7.19 -11.08
N GLU A 87 -22.38 -6.33 -11.16
CA GLU A 87 -22.66 -5.56 -12.37
C GLU A 87 -21.67 -4.42 -12.60
N GLN A 88 -21.29 -3.68 -11.55
CA GLN A 88 -20.22 -2.67 -11.66
C GLN A 88 -18.92 -3.30 -12.15
N ILE A 89 -18.56 -4.46 -11.58
CA ILE A 89 -17.34 -5.17 -11.94
C ILE A 89 -17.41 -5.69 -13.38
N ARG A 90 -18.54 -6.29 -13.76
CA ARG A 90 -18.77 -6.78 -15.14
C ARG A 90 -18.63 -5.63 -16.14
N THR A 91 -19.24 -4.48 -15.87
CA THR A 91 -19.12 -3.29 -16.71
C THR A 91 -17.66 -2.84 -16.86
N ALA A 92 -16.88 -2.87 -15.79
CA ALA A 92 -15.45 -2.54 -15.86
C ALA A 92 -14.70 -3.51 -16.80
N ILE A 93 -14.91 -4.82 -16.63
CA ILE A 93 -14.27 -5.87 -17.46
C ILE A 93 -14.68 -5.73 -18.93
N THR A 94 -15.97 -5.52 -19.22
CA THR A 94 -16.48 -5.62 -20.60
C THR A 94 -16.41 -4.30 -21.37
N SER A 95 -16.27 -3.15 -20.70
CA SER A 95 -16.47 -1.84 -21.36
C SER A 95 -15.53 -0.71 -20.95
N ARG A 96 -14.64 -0.92 -19.97
CA ARG A 96 -13.72 0.12 -19.46
C ARG A 96 -12.24 -0.22 -19.62
N VAL A 97 -11.93 -1.41 -20.12
CA VAL A 97 -10.55 -1.84 -20.38
C VAL A 97 -10.42 -2.49 -21.76
N ASP A 98 -9.20 -2.54 -22.28
CA ASP A 98 -8.88 -3.33 -23.49
C ASP A 98 -8.83 -4.82 -23.13
N THR A 99 -9.61 -5.63 -23.85
CA THR A 99 -9.72 -7.07 -23.64
C THR A 99 -8.93 -7.89 -24.67
N SER A 100 -8.25 -7.23 -25.62
CA SER A 100 -7.56 -7.87 -26.75
C SER A 100 -6.40 -8.81 -26.37
N LYS A 101 -5.89 -8.69 -25.14
CA LYS A 101 -4.87 -9.57 -24.54
C LYS A 101 -5.34 -10.27 -23.28
N GLY A 102 -6.65 -10.27 -23.04
CA GLY A 102 -7.27 -10.82 -21.85
C GLY A 102 -7.23 -9.88 -20.64
N VAL A 103 -7.95 -10.27 -19.59
CA VAL A 103 -8.12 -9.48 -18.36
C VAL A 103 -7.73 -10.31 -17.14
N LEU A 104 -6.85 -9.79 -16.30
CA LEU A 104 -6.61 -10.32 -14.97
C LEU A 104 -7.44 -9.54 -13.96
N VAL A 105 -8.26 -10.25 -13.17
CA VAL A 105 -8.98 -9.70 -12.03
C VAL A 105 -8.25 -10.09 -10.74
N THR A 106 -7.77 -9.12 -9.98
CA THR A 106 -7.18 -9.32 -8.66
C THR A 106 -8.13 -8.85 -7.57
N VAL A 107 -8.39 -9.69 -6.57
CA VAL A 107 -9.35 -9.39 -5.50
C VAL A 107 -8.78 -9.71 -4.13
N MET A 108 -9.11 -8.91 -3.12
CA MET A 108 -8.82 -9.26 -1.73
C MET A 108 -9.73 -10.40 -1.27
N ASN A 109 -9.24 -11.27 -0.41
CA ASN A 109 -10.00 -12.41 0.08
C ASN A 109 -11.00 -12.03 1.19
N TYR A 110 -12.05 -11.30 0.80
CA TYR A 110 -13.26 -11.08 1.60
C TYR A 110 -14.45 -11.72 0.89
N THR A 111 -15.36 -12.34 1.64
CA THR A 111 -16.49 -13.09 1.08
C THR A 111 -17.30 -12.27 0.08
N GLY A 112 -17.62 -11.01 0.40
CA GLY A 112 -18.38 -10.13 -0.50
C GLY A 112 -17.65 -9.87 -1.81
N ASP A 113 -16.34 -9.60 -1.73
CA ASP A 113 -15.51 -9.33 -2.90
C ASP A 113 -15.33 -10.58 -3.76
N VAL A 114 -14.95 -11.72 -3.16
CA VAL A 114 -14.77 -12.98 -3.91
C VAL A 114 -16.06 -13.39 -4.63
N LEU A 115 -17.22 -13.25 -4.00
CA LEU A 115 -18.50 -13.59 -4.63
C LEU A 115 -18.87 -12.64 -5.76
N ASN A 116 -18.77 -11.31 -5.55
CA ASN A 116 -19.14 -10.33 -6.57
C ASN A 116 -18.18 -10.34 -7.77
N PHE A 117 -16.87 -10.37 -7.52
CA PHE A 117 -15.87 -10.46 -8.58
C PHE A 117 -15.92 -11.81 -9.30
N GLY A 118 -16.07 -12.91 -8.56
CA GLY A 118 -16.23 -14.24 -9.17
C GLY A 118 -17.45 -14.31 -10.09
N MET A 119 -18.60 -13.80 -9.65
CA MET A 119 -19.81 -13.72 -10.48
C MET A 119 -19.59 -12.87 -11.75
N ALA A 120 -18.88 -11.75 -11.65
CA ALA A 120 -18.57 -10.90 -12.79
C ALA A 120 -17.61 -11.57 -13.79
N VAL A 121 -16.58 -12.25 -13.28
CA VAL A 121 -15.62 -13.03 -14.07
C VAL A 121 -16.32 -14.16 -14.83
N GLU A 122 -17.16 -14.94 -14.16
CA GLU A 122 -17.89 -16.04 -14.81
C GLU A 122 -18.85 -15.54 -15.89
N LYS A 123 -19.52 -14.40 -15.67
CA LYS A 123 -20.35 -13.74 -16.69
C LYS A 123 -19.51 -13.24 -17.88
N ALA A 124 -18.31 -12.71 -17.62
CA ALA A 124 -17.40 -12.24 -18.68
C ALA A 124 -16.87 -13.41 -19.52
N LYS A 125 -16.48 -14.52 -18.88
CA LYS A 125 -16.10 -15.78 -19.55
C LYS A 125 -17.23 -16.33 -20.40
N ALA A 126 -18.45 -16.37 -19.88
CA ALA A 126 -19.64 -16.80 -20.62
C ALA A 126 -19.94 -15.91 -21.84
N ALA A 127 -19.51 -14.65 -21.82
CA ALA A 127 -19.59 -13.72 -22.96
C ALA A 127 -18.41 -13.85 -23.95
N GLY A 128 -17.51 -14.81 -23.75
CA GLY A 128 -16.38 -15.09 -24.65
C GLY A 128 -15.12 -14.29 -24.37
N LEU A 129 -15.01 -13.62 -23.23
CA LEU A 129 -13.79 -12.91 -22.84
C LEU A 129 -12.79 -13.84 -22.14
N GLU A 130 -11.51 -13.71 -22.47
CA GLU A 130 -10.42 -14.35 -21.72
C GLU A 130 -10.17 -13.58 -20.42
N VAL A 131 -10.57 -14.16 -19.30
CA VAL A 131 -10.48 -13.53 -17.98
C VAL A 131 -9.93 -14.53 -16.97
N GLU A 132 -8.90 -14.15 -16.23
CA GLU A 132 -8.38 -14.90 -15.08
C GLU A 132 -8.64 -14.15 -13.78
N MET A 133 -8.70 -14.87 -12.66
CA MET A 133 -8.95 -14.29 -11.34
C MET A 133 -7.94 -14.79 -10.33
N VAL A 134 -7.30 -13.88 -9.62
CA VAL A 134 -6.38 -14.16 -8.51
C VAL A 134 -6.95 -13.57 -7.23
N VAL A 135 -7.12 -14.43 -6.22
CA VAL A 135 -7.57 -14.04 -4.88
C VAL A 135 -6.34 -13.87 -3.99
N VAL A 136 -6.17 -12.69 -3.41
CA VAL A 136 -5.06 -12.36 -2.53
C VAL A 136 -5.52 -12.48 -1.08
N GLY A 137 -4.94 -13.43 -0.36
CA GLY A 137 -5.09 -13.56 1.08
C GLY A 137 -3.71 -13.65 1.71
N ASP A 138 -3.19 -12.54 2.23
CA ASP A 138 -1.86 -12.40 2.82
C ASP A 138 -1.89 -12.25 4.35
N ASP A 139 -3.04 -11.97 4.95
CA ASP A 139 -3.15 -11.68 6.38
C ASP A 139 -3.00 -12.92 7.29
N VAL A 140 -1.97 -12.94 8.14
CA VAL A 140 -1.72 -13.99 9.13
C VAL A 140 -2.42 -13.76 10.48
N GLY A 141 -3.06 -12.59 10.65
CA GLY A 141 -3.88 -12.29 11.84
C GLY A 141 -5.03 -13.28 12.01
N VAL A 142 -5.51 -13.87 10.92
CA VAL A 142 -6.48 -14.99 10.92
C VAL A 142 -5.74 -16.30 10.69
N GLY A 143 -5.50 -17.04 11.77
CA GLY A 143 -4.93 -18.38 11.70
C GLY A 143 -5.86 -19.39 11.02
N ARG A 144 -5.29 -20.49 10.52
CA ARG A 144 -6.01 -21.57 9.80
C ARG A 144 -7.23 -22.09 10.55
N ALA A 145 -7.14 -22.23 11.87
CA ALA A 145 -8.25 -22.72 12.69
C ALA A 145 -9.48 -21.80 12.63
N LYS A 146 -9.28 -20.48 12.53
CA LYS A 146 -10.36 -19.48 12.45
C LYS A 146 -10.76 -19.14 11.01
N ALA A 147 -9.85 -19.28 10.05
CA ALA A 147 -10.04 -18.91 8.64
C ALA A 147 -11.13 -19.75 7.93
N GLY A 148 -11.39 -20.96 8.41
CA GLY A 148 -12.41 -21.85 7.84
C GLY A 148 -12.20 -22.08 6.34
N LYS A 149 -13.30 -22.10 5.58
CA LYS A 149 -13.25 -22.27 4.11
C LYS A 149 -12.89 -20.99 3.34
N VAL A 150 -13.01 -19.82 3.98
CA VAL A 150 -12.73 -18.53 3.32
C VAL A 150 -11.23 -18.32 3.21
N GLY A 151 -10.45 -18.72 4.22
CA GLY A 151 -9.00 -18.54 4.21
C GLY A 151 -8.56 -17.21 4.86
N ARG A 152 -7.31 -16.81 4.59
CA ARG A 152 -6.71 -15.56 5.08
C ARG A 152 -7.38 -14.35 4.47
N ARG A 153 -7.55 -13.25 5.22
CA ARG A 153 -7.99 -11.96 4.64
C ARG A 153 -6.93 -11.43 3.66
N GLY A 154 -7.36 -10.64 2.68
CA GLY A 154 -6.45 -9.82 1.87
C GLY A 154 -6.27 -8.45 2.50
N ILE A 155 -5.03 -7.99 2.66
CA ILE A 155 -4.71 -6.65 3.18
C ILE A 155 -3.61 -6.00 2.33
N ALA A 156 -2.77 -5.17 2.94
CA ALA A 156 -1.87 -4.25 2.25
C ALA A 156 -0.95 -4.93 1.22
N GLY A 157 -0.54 -6.17 1.44
CA GLY A 157 0.34 -6.90 0.53
C GLY A 157 -0.24 -7.05 -0.89
N THR A 158 -1.57 -6.99 -1.05
CA THR A 158 -2.25 -6.95 -2.36
C THR A 158 -1.66 -5.89 -3.31
N VAL A 159 -1.16 -4.78 -2.78
CA VAL A 159 -0.51 -3.72 -3.57
C VAL A 159 0.78 -4.21 -4.26
N LEU A 160 1.55 -5.11 -3.61
CA LEU A 160 2.73 -5.72 -4.22
C LEU A 160 2.36 -6.64 -5.38
N VAL A 161 1.25 -7.38 -5.24
CA VAL A 161 0.70 -8.20 -6.34
C VAL A 161 0.37 -7.31 -7.54
N HIS A 162 -0.33 -6.20 -7.32
CA HIS A 162 -0.67 -5.24 -8.38
C HIS A 162 0.57 -4.63 -9.05
N LYS A 163 1.61 -4.30 -8.27
CA LYS A 163 2.83 -3.72 -8.82
C LYS A 163 3.59 -4.70 -9.70
N ILE A 164 3.73 -5.95 -9.24
CA ILE A 164 4.48 -6.99 -9.95
C ILE A 164 3.71 -7.44 -11.20
N SER A 165 2.42 -7.72 -11.07
CA SER A 165 1.60 -8.17 -12.21
C SER A 165 1.42 -7.06 -13.25
N GLY A 166 1.22 -5.81 -12.82
CA GLY A 166 1.08 -4.66 -13.71
C GLY A 166 2.36 -4.32 -14.48
N ALA A 167 3.51 -4.41 -13.81
CA ALA A 167 4.80 -4.26 -14.48
C ALA A 167 5.03 -5.38 -15.51
N LEU A 168 4.66 -6.62 -15.18
CA LEU A 168 4.79 -7.74 -16.11
C LEU A 168 3.86 -7.61 -17.33
N ALA A 169 2.61 -7.18 -17.09
CA ALA A 169 1.65 -6.90 -18.16
C ALA A 169 2.17 -5.79 -19.09
N ALA A 170 2.77 -4.73 -18.54
CA ALA A 170 3.37 -3.64 -19.32
C ALA A 170 4.54 -4.08 -20.21
N LEU A 171 5.16 -5.23 -19.92
CA LEU A 171 6.17 -5.88 -20.79
C LEU A 171 5.54 -6.73 -21.91
N GLY A 172 4.21 -6.78 -22.00
CA GLY A 172 3.47 -7.52 -23.02
C GLY A 172 3.41 -9.04 -22.80
N LYS A 173 3.66 -9.51 -21.57
CA LYS A 173 3.54 -10.94 -21.25
C LYS A 173 2.07 -11.39 -21.34
N PRO A 174 1.81 -12.65 -21.76
CA PRO A 174 0.45 -13.17 -21.95
C PRO A 174 -0.29 -13.35 -20.61
N LEU A 175 -1.63 -13.40 -20.68
CA LEU A 175 -2.51 -13.47 -19.51
C LEU A 175 -2.16 -14.61 -18.55
N ASP A 176 -1.86 -15.80 -19.07
CA ASP A 176 -1.53 -16.97 -18.27
C ASP A 176 -0.26 -16.74 -17.42
N GLN A 177 0.77 -16.10 -17.99
CA GLN A 177 2.00 -15.76 -17.28
C GLN A 177 1.77 -14.63 -16.26
N VAL A 178 0.97 -13.62 -16.61
CA VAL A 178 0.62 -12.54 -15.68
C VAL A 178 -0.18 -13.06 -14.49
N ALA A 179 -1.18 -13.92 -14.72
CA ALA A 179 -1.97 -14.56 -13.68
C ALA A 179 -1.11 -15.48 -12.79
N LYS A 180 -0.25 -16.32 -13.38
CA LYS A 180 0.68 -17.17 -12.63
C LYS A 180 1.64 -16.37 -11.76
N TYR A 181 2.23 -15.28 -12.27
CA TYR A 181 3.15 -14.48 -11.47
C TYR A 181 2.42 -13.71 -10.37
N ALA A 182 1.19 -13.24 -10.62
CA ALA A 182 0.34 -12.62 -9.61
C ALA A 182 0.02 -13.62 -8.48
N GLN A 183 -0.39 -14.84 -8.82
CA GLN A 183 -0.64 -15.91 -7.86
C GLN A 183 0.64 -16.28 -7.09
N LEU A 184 1.77 -16.47 -7.78
CA LEU A 184 3.06 -16.75 -7.15
C LEU A 184 3.46 -15.67 -6.14
N THR A 185 3.19 -14.41 -6.47
CA THR A 185 3.43 -13.28 -5.56
C THR A 185 2.52 -13.36 -4.34
N ALA A 186 1.22 -13.59 -4.54
CA ALA A 186 0.25 -13.72 -3.44
C ALA A 186 0.57 -14.91 -2.51
N ASP A 187 1.02 -16.03 -3.08
CA ASP A 187 1.37 -17.25 -2.33
C ASP A 187 2.65 -17.07 -1.49
N ASN A 188 3.52 -16.13 -1.85
CA ASN A 188 4.77 -15.84 -1.15
C ASN A 188 4.69 -14.59 -0.26
N LEU A 189 3.47 -14.19 0.10
CA LEU A 189 3.19 -12.99 0.86
C LEU A 189 2.53 -13.30 2.21
N VAL A 190 3.03 -12.62 3.24
CA VAL A 190 2.45 -12.62 4.58
C VAL A 190 2.39 -11.20 5.11
N SER A 191 1.28 -10.86 5.77
CA SER A 191 1.03 -9.55 6.34
C SER A 191 0.34 -9.65 7.69
N VAL A 192 0.57 -8.69 8.59
CA VAL A 192 -0.19 -8.55 9.83
C VAL A 192 -0.33 -7.08 10.20
N GLY A 193 -1.52 -6.68 10.65
CA GLY A 193 -1.81 -5.34 11.14
C GLY A 193 -1.76 -5.25 12.67
N ALA A 194 -1.62 -4.05 13.20
CA ALA A 194 -1.90 -3.71 14.59
C ALA A 194 -2.59 -2.35 14.63
N SER A 195 -3.55 -2.17 15.54
CA SER A 195 -4.29 -0.92 15.66
C SER A 195 -4.55 -0.57 17.12
N LEU A 196 -4.42 0.72 17.43
CA LEU A 196 -4.64 1.29 18.76
C LEU A 196 -6.11 1.60 19.02
N GLU A 197 -6.96 1.53 17.99
CA GLU A 197 -8.38 1.87 18.09
C GLU A 197 -9.15 1.40 16.84
N HIS A 198 -10.47 1.24 16.96
CA HIS A 198 -11.38 1.05 15.81
C HIS A 198 -11.49 2.29 14.92
N VAL A 199 -11.63 2.08 13.61
CA VAL A 199 -11.83 3.14 12.62
C VAL A 199 -13.24 3.71 12.63
N HIS A 200 -13.38 5.00 12.34
CA HIS A 200 -14.68 5.67 12.28
C HIS A 200 -15.13 5.89 10.83
N VAL A 201 -16.30 5.36 10.47
CA VAL A 201 -16.89 5.53 9.14
C VAL A 201 -17.63 6.88 9.03
N PRO A 202 -17.32 7.75 8.05
CA PRO A 202 -18.02 9.02 7.83
C PRO A 202 -19.54 8.85 7.77
N GLY A 203 -20.27 9.75 8.44
CA GLY A 203 -21.73 9.74 8.47
C GLY A 203 -22.37 8.66 9.36
N ARG A 204 -21.59 7.76 9.97
CA ARG A 204 -22.09 6.84 10.99
C ARG A 204 -22.05 7.48 12.38
N LYS A 205 -22.89 6.98 13.29
CA LYS A 205 -22.80 7.32 14.72
C LYS A 205 -21.50 6.75 15.28
N VAL A 206 -20.96 7.46 16.27
CA VAL A 206 -19.86 6.93 17.06
C VAL A 206 -20.36 5.70 17.78
N ASP A 207 -19.73 4.57 17.47
CA ASP A 207 -19.91 3.33 18.22
C ASP A 207 -18.71 3.18 19.15
N THR A 208 -19.00 3.01 20.44
CA THR A 208 -17.98 2.76 21.46
C THR A 208 -17.94 1.29 21.86
N GLU A 209 -18.84 0.45 21.32
CA GLU A 209 -18.78 -0.99 21.55
C GLU A 209 -17.51 -1.56 20.93
N GLY A 210 -16.75 -2.28 21.76
CA GLY A 210 -15.48 -2.86 21.35
C GLY A 210 -14.31 -1.88 21.25
N SER A 211 -14.46 -0.61 21.63
CA SER A 211 -13.32 0.31 21.73
C SER A 211 -12.19 -0.24 22.59
N LEU A 212 -10.96 0.13 22.24
CA LEU A 212 -9.77 -0.30 22.97
C LEU A 212 -9.54 0.61 24.18
N ALA A 213 -8.98 0.04 25.25
CA ALA A 213 -8.50 0.85 26.37
C ALA A 213 -7.33 1.74 25.94
N ALA A 214 -7.05 2.82 26.68
CA ALA A 214 -6.03 3.82 26.31
C ALA A 214 -4.60 3.25 26.18
N ASP A 215 -4.32 2.10 26.81
CA ASP A 215 -3.05 1.40 26.79
C ASP A 215 -3.12 0.04 26.07
N GLU A 216 -4.20 -0.20 25.32
CA GLU A 216 -4.45 -1.45 24.60
C GLU A 216 -4.17 -1.29 23.10
N VAL A 217 -3.61 -2.35 22.52
CA VAL A 217 -3.43 -2.54 21.08
C VAL A 217 -4.08 -3.86 20.67
N GLU A 218 -4.71 -3.88 19.51
CA GLU A 218 -5.28 -5.10 18.93
C GLU A 218 -4.42 -5.58 17.77
N LEU A 219 -3.84 -6.77 17.95
CA LEU A 219 -2.96 -7.42 17.00
C LEU A 219 -3.78 -8.22 15.98
N GLY A 220 -3.55 -7.96 14.71
CA GLY A 220 -4.23 -8.61 13.59
C GLY A 220 -5.65 -8.09 13.37
N MET A 221 -6.00 -6.88 13.84
CA MET A 221 -7.28 -6.26 13.49
C MET A 221 -7.38 -6.14 11.95
N GLY A 222 -8.55 -6.48 11.41
CA GLY A 222 -8.81 -6.36 9.98
C GLY A 222 -9.00 -4.91 9.54
N ILE A 223 -8.97 -4.67 8.22
CA ILE A 223 -9.10 -3.33 7.64
C ILE A 223 -10.53 -2.77 7.73
N HIS A 224 -11.51 -3.51 8.23
CA HIS A 224 -12.89 -3.06 8.46
C HIS A 224 -13.32 -3.18 9.93
N ASN A 225 -12.37 -3.10 10.88
CA ASN A 225 -12.57 -3.38 12.32
C ASN A 225 -12.92 -4.83 12.64
N GLU A 226 -12.60 -5.80 11.77
CA GLU A 226 -12.80 -7.21 12.12
C GLU A 226 -11.88 -7.59 13.28
N PRO A 227 -12.36 -8.39 14.25
CA PRO A 227 -11.57 -8.80 15.40
C PRO A 227 -10.22 -9.41 15.00
N GLY A 228 -9.20 -9.06 15.78
CA GLY A 228 -7.85 -9.55 15.62
C GLY A 228 -7.59 -10.89 16.28
N SER A 229 -6.31 -11.23 16.29
CA SER A 229 -5.77 -12.42 16.97
C SER A 229 -5.75 -12.27 18.49
N GLY A 230 -5.68 -11.04 19.00
CA GLY A 230 -5.74 -10.74 20.43
C GLY A 230 -5.59 -9.25 20.72
N ARG A 231 -6.00 -8.85 21.93
CA ARG A 231 -5.78 -7.51 22.48
C ARG A 231 -4.85 -7.59 23.67
N GLU A 232 -3.97 -6.61 23.80
CA GLU A 232 -2.96 -6.60 24.85
C GLU A 232 -2.41 -5.20 25.10
N LYS A 233 -1.68 -5.06 26.21
CA LYS A 233 -0.90 -3.87 26.50
C LYS A 233 0.53 -4.12 26.05
N ALA A 234 0.97 -3.42 25.01
CA ALA A 234 2.29 -3.60 24.44
C ALA A 234 2.82 -2.28 23.88
N GLU A 235 4.06 -1.96 24.22
CA GLU A 235 4.83 -0.91 23.56
C GLU A 235 5.36 -1.42 22.22
N LEU A 236 5.80 -0.51 21.36
CA LEU A 236 6.20 -0.81 19.99
C LEU A 236 7.20 -1.98 19.84
N PRO A 237 8.29 -2.09 20.63
CA PRO A 237 9.25 -3.19 20.48
C PRO A 237 8.62 -4.57 20.73
N ASP A 238 7.81 -4.69 21.79
CA ASP A 238 7.14 -5.94 22.14
C ASP A 238 6.05 -6.30 21.11
N LEU A 239 5.31 -5.30 20.64
CA LEU A 239 4.31 -5.45 19.59
C LEU A 239 4.93 -5.94 18.27
N VAL A 240 6.01 -5.29 17.82
CA VAL A 240 6.75 -5.68 16.60
C VAL A 240 7.30 -7.10 16.73
N SER A 241 7.85 -7.46 17.90
CA SER A 241 8.36 -8.82 18.15
C SER A 241 7.26 -9.87 17.96
N LYS A 242 6.06 -9.62 18.48
CA LYS A 242 4.91 -10.52 18.32
C LYS A 242 4.38 -10.54 16.88
N MET A 243 4.32 -9.40 16.20
CA MET A 243 3.95 -9.32 14.78
C MET A 243 4.90 -10.13 13.91
N LEU A 244 6.21 -9.94 14.06
CA LEU A 244 7.23 -10.68 13.32
C LEU A 244 7.17 -12.17 13.64
N LYS A 245 6.90 -12.54 14.90
CA LYS A 245 6.70 -13.94 15.27
C LYS A 245 5.51 -14.55 14.52
N GLN A 246 4.38 -13.86 14.40
CA GLN A 246 3.23 -14.35 13.62
C GLN A 246 3.57 -14.53 12.12
N LEU A 247 4.47 -13.71 11.58
CA LEU A 247 4.87 -13.76 10.18
C LEU A 247 5.92 -14.84 9.88
N LEU A 248 6.81 -15.15 10.83
CA LEU A 248 8.06 -15.88 10.57
C LEU A 248 8.26 -17.16 11.40
N ASP A 249 7.47 -17.39 12.46
CA ASP A 249 7.61 -18.58 13.29
C ASP A 249 7.09 -19.83 12.57
N THR A 250 8.01 -20.62 12.01
CA THR A 250 7.70 -21.86 11.29
C THR A 250 7.14 -22.96 12.20
N ALA A 251 7.26 -22.81 13.52
CA ALA A 251 6.64 -23.72 14.49
C ALA A 251 5.15 -23.39 14.77
N ASP A 252 4.69 -22.18 14.42
CA ASP A 252 3.26 -21.81 14.52
C ASP A 252 2.47 -22.51 13.39
N LYS A 253 1.97 -23.71 13.66
CA LYS A 253 1.16 -24.49 12.71
C LYS A 253 -0.13 -23.78 12.27
N ASP A 254 -0.59 -22.79 13.04
CA ASP A 254 -1.80 -22.02 12.72
C ASP A 254 -1.48 -20.88 11.73
N ARG A 255 -0.30 -20.26 11.84
CA ARG A 255 0.08 -19.04 11.06
C ARG A 255 1.31 -19.13 10.15
N ALA A 256 2.08 -20.22 10.18
CA ALA A 256 3.21 -20.42 9.27
C ALA A 256 2.72 -20.70 7.84
N PHE A 257 2.18 -19.68 7.16
CA PHE A 257 1.60 -19.78 5.82
C PHE A 257 2.65 -19.82 4.73
N VAL A 258 3.76 -19.12 4.92
CA VAL A 258 4.88 -19.03 3.98
C VAL A 258 6.16 -19.34 4.73
N ASP A 259 7.00 -20.19 4.14
CA ASP A 259 8.37 -20.39 4.59
C ASP A 259 9.27 -19.33 3.95
N VAL A 260 9.58 -18.27 4.71
CA VAL A 260 10.42 -17.15 4.24
C VAL A 260 11.88 -17.59 4.25
N ASN A 261 12.28 -18.33 3.23
CA ASN A 261 13.59 -18.96 3.09
C ASN A 261 14.48 -18.30 2.02
N SER A 262 13.99 -17.28 1.32
CA SER A 262 14.78 -16.52 0.36
C SER A 262 15.79 -15.61 1.03
N LYS A 263 16.94 -15.42 0.38
CA LYS A 263 17.93 -14.39 0.78
C LYS A 263 17.46 -12.98 0.42
N GLU A 264 16.42 -12.86 -0.38
CA GLU A 264 15.83 -11.61 -0.82
C GLU A 264 14.41 -11.51 -0.27
N VAL A 265 14.23 -10.58 0.67
CA VAL A 265 12.92 -10.28 1.27
C VAL A 265 12.59 -8.82 1.04
N VAL A 266 11.36 -8.54 0.61
CA VAL A 266 10.84 -7.17 0.54
C VAL A 266 9.98 -6.90 1.77
N LEU A 267 10.26 -5.79 2.44
CA LEU A 267 9.50 -5.29 3.57
C LEU A 267 8.60 -4.14 3.09
N MET A 268 7.32 -4.19 3.45
CA MET A 268 6.41 -3.04 3.35
C MET A 268 5.82 -2.71 4.71
N ILE A 269 6.02 -1.47 5.15
CA ILE A 269 5.36 -0.86 6.30
C ILE A 269 4.24 0.03 5.76
N ASN A 270 3.00 -0.36 6.05
CA ASN A 270 1.82 0.33 5.57
C ASN A 270 1.08 1.03 6.71
N ASN A 271 0.82 2.32 6.52
CA ASN A 271 0.02 3.16 7.41
C ASN A 271 -1.48 2.96 7.15
N LEU A 272 -2.27 2.69 8.19
CA LEU A 272 -3.73 2.55 8.08
C LEU A 272 -4.48 3.88 7.99
N GLY A 273 -3.76 5.01 8.02
CA GLY A 273 -4.24 6.35 7.70
C GLY A 273 -4.09 7.35 8.85
N GLY A 274 -4.11 6.88 10.09
CA GLY A 274 -4.08 7.71 11.30
C GLY A 274 -2.70 7.87 11.96
N VAL A 275 -1.67 7.15 11.51
CA VAL A 275 -0.32 7.22 12.12
C VAL A 275 0.47 8.40 11.54
N SER A 276 1.20 9.13 12.38
CA SER A 276 2.02 10.25 11.88
C SER A 276 3.22 9.76 11.06
N VAL A 277 3.72 10.60 10.14
CA VAL A 277 4.93 10.29 9.34
C VAL A 277 6.15 10.08 10.24
N LEU A 278 6.21 10.78 11.39
CA LEU A 278 7.27 10.62 12.40
C LEU A 278 7.22 9.21 13.02
N GLU A 279 6.05 8.78 13.48
CA GLU A 279 5.85 7.45 14.06
C GLU A 279 6.11 6.35 13.02
N LEU A 280 5.67 6.53 11.78
CA LEU A 280 5.90 5.56 10.71
C LEU A 280 7.41 5.34 10.46
N GLY A 281 8.21 6.39 10.57
CA GLY A 281 9.67 6.30 10.51
C GLY A 281 10.26 5.49 11.68
N GLY A 282 9.76 5.72 12.91
CA GLY A 282 10.14 4.95 14.10
C GLY A 282 9.75 3.47 13.99
N ILE A 283 8.52 3.18 13.55
CA ILE A 283 8.02 1.82 13.28
C ILE A 283 8.91 1.13 12.25
N THR A 284 9.24 1.82 11.16
CA THR A 284 10.11 1.26 10.10
C THR A 284 11.49 0.88 10.65
N ALA A 285 12.09 1.75 11.46
CA ALA A 285 13.39 1.48 12.08
C ALA A 285 13.34 0.28 13.03
N GLU A 286 12.31 0.20 13.87
CA GLU A 286 12.11 -0.91 14.82
C GLU A 286 11.95 -2.26 14.09
N VAL A 287 11.06 -2.33 13.10
CA VAL A 287 10.81 -3.55 12.33
C VAL A 287 12.06 -4.01 11.59
N ALA A 288 12.76 -3.09 10.91
CA ALA A 288 14.00 -3.42 10.20
C ALA A 288 15.09 -3.90 11.17
N SER A 289 15.22 -3.29 12.34
CA SER A 289 16.19 -3.69 13.36
C SER A 289 15.92 -5.10 13.90
N GLN A 290 14.67 -5.42 14.21
CA GLN A 290 14.29 -6.74 14.72
C GLN A 290 14.37 -7.84 13.66
N LEU A 291 14.03 -7.56 12.39
CA LEU A 291 14.25 -8.50 11.28
C LEU A 291 15.73 -8.88 11.18
N GLU A 292 16.62 -7.90 11.28
CA GLU A 292 18.06 -8.14 11.20
C GLU A 292 18.58 -8.91 12.43
N SER A 293 18.23 -8.47 13.64
CA SER A 293 18.82 -9.01 14.87
C SER A 293 18.24 -10.37 15.28
N ASN A 294 16.93 -10.57 15.13
CA ASN A 294 16.25 -11.78 15.59
C ASN A 294 16.10 -12.85 14.51
N TYR A 295 16.04 -12.43 13.23
CA TYR A 295 15.77 -13.34 12.10
C TYR A 295 16.89 -13.38 11.07
N SER A 296 17.96 -12.57 11.21
CA SER A 296 19.03 -12.44 10.21
C SER A 296 18.53 -12.03 8.81
N ILE A 297 17.37 -11.36 8.75
CA ILE A 297 16.77 -10.87 7.51
C ILE A 297 17.13 -9.40 7.36
N ARG A 298 17.86 -9.07 6.29
CA ARG A 298 18.05 -7.69 5.85
C ARG A 298 17.24 -7.48 4.57
N PRO A 299 16.11 -6.75 4.62
CA PRO A 299 15.28 -6.56 3.44
C PRO A 299 16.07 -5.96 2.28
N VAL A 300 15.89 -6.51 1.08
CA VAL A 300 16.51 -5.95 -0.14
C VAL A 300 15.75 -4.72 -0.63
N ARG A 301 14.51 -4.55 -0.17
CA ARG A 301 13.68 -3.35 -0.35
C ARG A 301 12.87 -3.09 0.90
N ILE A 302 12.75 -1.81 1.24
CA ILE A 302 11.84 -1.32 2.27
C ILE A 302 10.94 -0.27 1.62
N LEU A 303 9.64 -0.54 1.67
CA LEU A 303 8.57 0.39 1.31
C LEU A 303 7.93 0.87 2.62
N SER A 304 7.81 2.18 2.80
CA SER A 304 7.16 2.75 3.98
C SER A 304 6.27 3.90 3.55
N GLY A 305 4.98 3.79 3.82
CA GLY A 305 4.01 4.80 3.39
C GLY A 305 2.57 4.36 3.57
N THR A 306 1.69 5.00 2.82
CA THR A 306 0.24 4.77 2.86
C THR A 306 -0.18 4.11 1.56
N PHE A 307 -0.33 2.79 1.57
CA PHE A 307 -0.63 1.99 0.38
C PHE A 307 -2.06 1.41 0.41
N MET A 308 -2.53 1.00 1.59
CA MET A 308 -3.89 0.52 1.84
C MET A 308 -4.32 0.96 3.23
N THR A 309 -5.20 1.96 3.30
CA THR A 309 -5.67 2.50 4.58
C THR A 309 -6.84 1.71 5.15
N SER A 310 -7.29 2.13 6.32
CA SER A 310 -8.64 1.92 6.82
C SER A 310 -9.13 3.28 7.35
N LEU A 311 -9.51 4.17 6.44
CA LEU A 311 -9.94 5.54 6.74
C LEU A 311 -8.94 6.29 7.65
N ASN A 312 -9.34 6.58 8.89
CA ASN A 312 -8.54 7.26 9.92
C ASN A 312 -7.85 6.27 10.87
N GLY A 313 -7.65 5.02 10.45
CA GLY A 313 -7.17 3.94 11.28
C GLY A 313 -5.83 4.24 11.93
N LEU A 314 -5.84 4.28 13.26
CA LEU A 314 -4.66 4.53 14.07
C LEU A 314 -3.88 3.22 14.25
N GLY A 315 -3.20 2.81 13.20
CA GLY A 315 -2.46 1.57 13.15
C GLY A 315 -1.57 1.43 11.93
N PHE A 316 -0.82 0.34 11.89
CA PHE A 316 0.07 0.01 10.80
C PHE A 316 0.02 -1.48 10.49
N SER A 317 0.61 -1.87 9.37
CA SER A 317 0.79 -3.27 9.00
C SER A 317 2.20 -3.51 8.47
N ILE A 318 2.67 -4.73 8.68
CA ILE A 318 3.94 -5.25 8.18
C ILE A 318 3.59 -6.30 7.13
N SER A 319 4.12 -6.15 5.91
CA SER A 319 4.08 -7.18 4.88
C SER A 319 5.49 -7.63 4.51
N LEU A 320 5.69 -8.95 4.41
CA LEU A 320 6.92 -9.55 3.93
C LEU A 320 6.62 -10.36 2.67
N LEU A 321 7.31 -10.01 1.58
CA LEU A 321 7.30 -10.79 0.35
C LEU A 321 8.60 -11.60 0.27
N ASN A 322 8.47 -12.92 0.26
CA ASN A 322 9.54 -13.85 -0.03
C ASN A 322 9.83 -13.83 -1.54
N VAL A 323 11.00 -13.32 -1.95
CA VAL A 323 11.31 -13.20 -3.39
C VAL A 323 11.64 -14.58 -3.95
N VAL A 324 10.83 -15.00 -4.93
CA VAL A 324 10.98 -16.26 -5.64
C VAL A 324 10.97 -16.03 -7.15
N SER A 325 11.43 -17.01 -7.90
CA SER A 325 11.41 -16.99 -9.36
C SER A 325 10.24 -17.82 -9.90
N PRO A 326 9.58 -17.39 -10.98
CA PRO A 326 8.59 -18.20 -11.67
C PRO A 326 9.26 -19.35 -12.45
N ASP A 327 8.44 -20.30 -12.88
CA ASP A 327 8.82 -21.44 -13.73
C ASP A 327 8.91 -21.09 -15.24
N PHE A 328 8.85 -19.80 -15.57
CA PHE A 328 8.95 -19.27 -16.93
C PHE A 328 9.88 -18.04 -17.00
N GLU A 329 10.31 -17.67 -18.21
CA GLU A 329 11.19 -16.51 -18.38
C GLU A 329 10.45 -15.19 -18.11
N ALA A 330 10.83 -14.53 -17.03
CA ALA A 330 10.36 -13.21 -16.66
C ALA A 330 11.40 -12.46 -15.81
N PRO A 331 11.33 -11.13 -15.73
CA PRO A 331 12.15 -10.37 -14.78
C PRO A 331 11.87 -10.80 -13.34
N SER A 332 12.83 -10.59 -12.45
CA SER A 332 12.68 -10.86 -11.02
C SER A 332 11.58 -9.96 -10.40
N MET A 333 11.00 -10.40 -9.28
CA MET A 333 10.05 -9.57 -8.52
C MET A 333 10.64 -8.20 -8.16
N ILE A 334 11.95 -8.13 -7.88
CA ILE A 334 12.65 -6.88 -7.57
C ILE A 334 12.72 -5.94 -8.78
N GLU A 335 13.03 -6.46 -9.96
CA GLU A 335 13.02 -5.65 -11.19
C GLU A 335 11.61 -5.15 -11.52
N LEU A 336 10.58 -5.98 -11.29
CA LEU A 336 9.18 -5.59 -11.50
C LEU A 336 8.69 -4.56 -10.47
N LEU A 337 9.17 -4.62 -9.22
CA LEU A 337 8.91 -3.58 -8.21
C LEU A 337 9.57 -2.24 -8.58
N ASP A 338 10.79 -2.28 -9.12
CA ASP A 338 11.54 -1.09 -9.54
C ASP A 338 11.06 -0.53 -10.90
N ALA A 339 10.29 -1.30 -11.68
CA ALA A 339 9.77 -0.87 -12.98
C ALA A 339 8.90 0.40 -12.84
N PRO A 340 8.96 1.34 -13.80
CA PRO A 340 8.24 2.60 -13.73
C PRO A 340 6.72 2.39 -13.70
N SER A 341 6.02 3.27 -13.00
CA SER A 341 4.55 3.33 -12.97
C SER A 341 4.08 4.77 -12.87
N GLU A 342 2.96 5.10 -13.51
CA GLU A 342 2.34 6.42 -13.48
C GLU A 342 1.02 6.37 -12.71
N VAL A 343 1.12 6.14 -11.40
CA VAL A 343 -0.01 6.06 -10.48
C VAL A 343 0.22 6.94 -9.26
N VAL A 344 -0.84 7.40 -8.62
CA VAL A 344 -0.75 8.31 -7.47
C VAL A 344 -0.57 7.56 -6.14
N GLY A 345 -1.01 6.30 -6.09
CA GLY A 345 -0.99 5.47 -4.89
C GLY A 345 0.30 4.70 -4.64
N TRP A 346 1.25 4.73 -5.59
CA TRP A 346 2.53 4.03 -5.48
C TRP A 346 3.66 5.04 -5.36
N SER A 347 4.26 5.12 -4.17
CA SER A 347 5.52 5.83 -4.00
C SER A 347 6.65 4.94 -4.53
N ALA A 348 7.27 5.35 -5.64
CA ALA A 348 8.31 4.55 -6.28
C ALA A 348 9.46 4.23 -5.30
N PRO A 349 9.90 2.95 -5.20
CA PRO A 349 11.00 2.58 -4.33
C PRO A 349 12.32 3.21 -4.76
N VAL A 350 13.25 3.34 -3.81
CA VAL A 350 14.66 3.55 -4.12
C VAL A 350 15.18 2.33 -4.89
N GLN A 351 15.79 2.56 -6.06
CA GLN A 351 16.23 1.52 -7.01
C GLN A 351 17.26 0.53 -6.45
N ALA A 352 17.32 -0.67 -7.03
CA ALA A 352 18.25 -1.75 -6.67
C ALA A 352 19.71 -1.36 -6.52
N GLY A 353 20.22 -0.55 -7.45
CA GLY A 353 21.61 -0.14 -7.45
C GLY A 353 22.02 0.53 -6.13
N THR A 354 21.13 1.37 -5.59
CA THR A 354 21.36 2.06 -4.32
C THR A 354 21.47 1.08 -3.16
N TRP A 355 20.55 0.13 -3.05
CA TRP A 355 20.58 -0.91 -2.01
C TRP A 355 21.80 -1.84 -2.13
N LYS A 356 22.17 -2.22 -3.36
CA LYS A 356 23.35 -3.06 -3.63
C LYS A 356 24.66 -2.40 -3.23
N THR A 357 24.71 -1.06 -3.23
CA THR A 357 25.92 -0.31 -2.85
C THR A 357 26.28 -0.51 -1.37
N LYS A 358 25.30 -0.78 -0.50
CA LYS A 358 25.48 -0.95 0.96
C LYS A 358 26.36 0.15 1.59
N ASN A 359 26.23 1.38 1.11
CA ASN A 359 27.04 2.49 1.56
C ASN A 359 26.66 2.91 2.99
N THR A 360 27.54 2.67 3.96
CA THR A 360 27.38 3.10 5.36
C THR A 360 28.23 4.32 5.70
N ASN A 361 28.83 4.99 4.71
CA ASN A 361 29.69 6.14 4.95
C ASN A 361 28.88 7.30 5.54
N THR A 362 29.23 7.70 6.75
CA THR A 362 28.67 8.87 7.44
C THR A 362 29.63 10.04 7.33
N ARG A 363 29.12 11.27 7.21
CA ARG A 363 29.92 12.49 7.42
C ARG A 363 30.11 12.72 8.92
N THR A 364 30.94 11.89 9.55
CA THR A 364 31.30 12.00 10.99
C THR A 364 32.41 13.01 11.24
N GLY A 365 33.15 13.40 10.20
CA GLY A 365 34.09 14.50 10.28
C GLY A 365 33.35 15.83 10.39
N ARG A 366 33.73 16.66 11.37
CA ARG A 366 33.74 18.12 11.19
C ARG A 366 34.68 18.42 10.04
N ALA A 367 34.24 18.21 8.80
CA ALA A 367 35.02 18.55 7.62
C ALA A 367 35.19 20.09 7.64
N GLY A 368 36.35 20.56 8.13
CA GLY A 368 36.76 21.97 8.04
C GLY A 368 36.48 22.87 9.25
N ALA A 369 36.24 22.38 10.46
CA ALA A 369 36.15 23.27 11.63
C ALA A 369 37.53 23.63 12.25
N THR A 370 38.59 22.91 11.87
CA THR A 370 39.97 23.15 12.34
C THR A 370 40.96 23.41 11.21
N GLY A 371 40.51 23.43 9.95
CA GLY A 371 41.30 23.98 8.84
C GLY A 371 41.03 25.47 8.77
N ASP A 372 42.07 26.29 8.59
CA ASP A 372 41.94 27.74 8.41
C ASP A 372 40.77 28.04 7.47
N ILE A 373 39.72 28.66 8.02
CA ILE A 373 38.58 29.12 7.23
C ILE A 373 39.19 30.05 6.18
N LYS A 374 39.16 29.66 4.92
CA LYS A 374 39.62 30.54 3.84
C LYS A 374 38.87 31.86 3.98
N PRO A 375 39.57 33.00 4.14
CA PRO A 375 38.91 34.30 4.21
C PRO A 375 37.99 34.42 3.00
N SER A 376 36.73 34.81 3.22
CA SER A 376 35.74 34.91 2.15
C SER A 376 36.14 35.89 1.04
N GLY A 377 37.17 36.72 1.28
CA GLY A 377 37.62 37.78 0.37
C GLY A 377 36.60 38.92 0.26
N LEU A 378 35.45 38.81 0.91
CA LEU A 378 34.40 39.82 0.91
C LEU A 378 34.85 41.01 1.75
N LYS A 379 35.01 42.15 1.08
CA LYS A 379 35.15 43.45 1.74
C LYS A 379 33.75 44.00 1.97
N THR A 380 33.43 44.33 3.21
CA THR A 380 32.15 44.93 3.58
C THR A 380 32.39 46.24 4.32
N ASP A 381 31.51 47.23 4.11
CA ASP A 381 31.45 48.41 4.95
C ASP A 381 30.70 48.04 6.25
N PRO A 382 31.38 48.06 7.42
CA PRO A 382 30.77 47.69 8.69
C PRO A 382 29.52 48.51 9.03
N SER A 383 29.50 49.79 8.66
CA SER A 383 28.41 50.71 8.98
C SER A 383 27.16 50.37 8.16
N ALA A 384 27.35 50.15 6.86
CA ALA A 384 26.28 49.73 5.96
C ALA A 384 25.73 48.35 6.34
N ALA A 385 26.61 47.38 6.62
CA ALA A 385 26.21 46.03 7.04
C ALA A 385 25.40 46.06 8.35
N GLN A 386 25.85 46.82 9.35
CA GLN A 386 25.17 46.93 10.63
C GLN A 386 23.79 47.62 10.49
N ALA A 387 23.70 48.67 9.66
CA ALA A 387 22.43 49.35 9.40
C ALA A 387 21.41 48.43 8.72
N VAL A 388 21.85 47.66 7.71
CA VAL A 388 21.00 46.69 7.01
C VAL A 388 20.55 45.57 7.94
N LEU A 389 21.46 45.00 8.73
CA LEU A 389 21.15 43.95 9.71
C LEU A 389 20.15 44.43 10.77
N LYS A 390 20.37 45.62 11.36
CA LYS A 390 19.43 46.19 12.35
C LYS A 390 18.05 46.41 11.75
N LYS A 391 17.98 46.97 10.54
CA LYS A 391 16.70 47.20 9.84
C LYS A 391 16.00 45.88 9.51
N GLY A 392 16.74 44.85 9.12
CA GLY A 392 16.21 43.50 8.90
C GLY A 392 15.64 42.87 10.17
N LEU A 393 16.39 42.93 11.27
CA LEU A 393 15.96 42.43 12.58
C LEU A 393 14.72 43.17 13.11
N GLN A 394 14.67 44.50 12.95
CA GLN A 394 13.49 45.28 13.33
C GLN A 394 12.25 44.88 12.52
N LYS A 395 12.41 44.67 11.20
CA LYS A 395 11.30 44.18 10.36
C LYS A 395 10.83 42.79 10.76
N MET A 396 11.75 41.87 11.04
CA MET A 396 11.43 40.53 11.56
C MET A 396 10.65 40.61 12.87
N ALA A 397 11.14 41.40 13.83
CA ALA A 397 10.48 41.56 15.13
C ALA A 397 9.06 42.11 15.00
N ILE A 398 8.83 43.04 14.07
CA ILE A 398 7.49 43.59 13.78
C ILE A 398 6.57 42.52 13.18
N VAL A 399 7.08 41.62 12.34
CA VAL A 399 6.30 40.54 11.72
C VAL A 399 5.97 39.41 12.71
N GLU A 400 6.83 39.15 13.70
CA GLU A 400 6.61 38.10 14.71
C GLU A 400 5.71 38.54 15.88
N SER A 401 5.47 39.85 16.03
CA SER A 401 4.68 40.42 17.14
C SER A 401 3.30 40.96 16.73
N GLY A 402 2.91 40.77 15.46
CA GLY A 402 1.53 40.96 14.97
C GLY A 402 0.93 39.64 14.54
#